data_AF-A0A2T5MHR6-F1
#
_entry.id   AF-A0A2T5MHR6-F1
#
_cell.length_a   1.000
_cell.length_b   1.000
_cell.length_c   1.000
_cell.angle_alpha   90.00
_cell.angle_beta   90.00
_cell.angle_gamma   90.00
#
_symmetry.space_group_name_H-M   'P 1'
#
loop_
_entity.id
_entity.type
_entity.pdbx_description
1 polymer ?
#
loop_
_entity_poly.entity_id
_entity_poly.type
_entity_poly.pdbx_seq_one_letter_code
_entity_poly.pdbx_strand_id
1 'polypeptide(L)'
;MIAKTKGDKMQEKSSSRKKGPKEPLDVNLTVKFNFGNEPDDAITVLNDVRVPMVDSVFSNRDRIVRGFVSLLLKSGFKSPAVTRELFPVVRLLKRKK
;
A
#
# COMPACT_ATOMS: atom_id res chain seq x y z
N MET A 1 27.58 -22.02 -57.90
CA MET A 1 26.81 -20.86 -57.39
C MET A 1 25.33 -21.17 -57.54
N ILE A 2 24.61 -21.54 -56.46
CA ILE A 2 23.14 -21.69 -56.47
C ILE A 2 22.62 -21.22 -55.09
N ALA A 3 21.54 -20.45 -55.12
CA ALA A 3 21.16 -19.43 -54.15
C ALA A 3 20.63 -19.93 -52.80
N LYS A 4 20.89 -19.14 -51.74
CA LYS A 4 20.25 -19.22 -50.42
C LYS A 4 18.81 -18.70 -50.50
N THR A 5 17.82 -19.56 -50.32
CA THR A 5 16.43 -19.13 -50.10
C THR A 5 16.25 -18.76 -48.63
N LYS A 6 16.03 -17.47 -48.39
CA LYS A 6 15.84 -16.85 -47.08
C LYS A 6 14.41 -17.15 -46.63
N GLY A 7 14.26 -18.12 -45.73
CA GLY A 7 12.98 -18.47 -45.10
C GLY A 7 12.42 -17.31 -44.27
N ASP A 8 11.17 -16.99 -44.59
CA ASP A 8 10.37 -15.86 -44.14
C ASP A 8 10.17 -15.86 -42.61
N LYS A 9 10.56 -14.76 -41.95
CA LYS A 9 10.24 -14.54 -40.52
C LYS A 9 8.86 -13.91 -40.45
N MET A 10 7.82 -14.73 -40.36
CA MET A 10 6.48 -14.28 -39.95
C MET A 10 6.59 -13.66 -38.55
N GLN A 11 6.58 -12.32 -38.49
CA GLN A 11 6.38 -11.57 -37.27
C GLN A 11 4.92 -11.73 -36.85
N GLU A 12 4.65 -12.62 -35.90
CA GLU A 12 3.43 -12.56 -35.10
C GLU A 12 3.40 -11.22 -34.35
N LYS A 13 2.77 -10.21 -34.97
CA LYS A 13 2.29 -9.03 -34.26
C LYS A 13 1.14 -9.48 -33.37
N SER A 14 1.48 -9.93 -32.16
CA SER A 14 0.51 -10.07 -31.09
C SER A 14 -0.15 -8.70 -30.88
N SER A 15 -1.38 -8.58 -31.37
CA SER A 15 -2.17 -7.36 -31.20
C SER A 15 -2.43 -7.20 -29.72
N SER A 16 -1.68 -6.30 -29.07
CA SER A 16 -1.97 -5.90 -27.71
C SER A 16 -3.34 -5.20 -27.74
N ARG A 17 -4.41 -5.94 -27.40
CA ARG A 17 -5.72 -5.36 -27.11
C ARG A 17 -5.51 -4.35 -25.99
N LYS A 18 -5.42 -3.06 -26.35
CA LYS A 18 -5.51 -1.96 -25.40
C LYS A 18 -6.89 -2.08 -24.77
N LYS A 19 -6.96 -2.69 -23.58
CA LYS A 19 -8.16 -2.66 -22.75
C LYS A 19 -8.52 -1.19 -22.58
N GLY A 20 -9.75 -0.84 -22.93
CA GLY A 20 -10.25 0.53 -22.78
C GLY A 20 -10.12 1.01 -21.32
N PRO A 21 -10.29 2.31 -21.08
CA PRO A 21 -10.23 2.87 -19.73
C PRO A 21 -11.20 2.09 -18.83
N LYS A 22 -10.66 1.49 -17.76
CA LYS A 22 -11.46 0.74 -16.81
C LYS A 22 -12.29 1.74 -16.00
N GLU A 23 -13.59 1.50 -15.91
CA GLU A 23 -14.44 2.26 -15.01
C GLU A 23 -13.94 2.09 -13.56
N PRO A 24 -13.90 3.17 -12.75
CA PRO A 24 -13.49 3.09 -11.36
C PRO A 24 -14.46 2.20 -10.57
N LEU A 25 -13.94 1.29 -9.76
CA LEU A 25 -14.74 0.51 -8.83
C LEU A 25 -14.88 1.28 -7.52
N ASP A 26 -16.10 1.62 -7.12
CA ASP A 26 -16.33 2.18 -5.79
C ASP A 26 -16.20 1.11 -4.71
N VAL A 27 -15.33 1.35 -3.72
CA VAL A 27 -15.17 0.47 -2.56
C VAL A 27 -15.32 1.24 -1.26
N ASN A 28 -15.79 0.55 -0.22
CA ASN A 28 -15.75 1.05 1.15
C ASN A 28 -14.50 0.55 1.85
N LEU A 29 -13.72 1.47 2.41
CA LEU A 29 -12.44 1.20 3.04
C LEU A 29 -12.44 1.55 4.52
N THR A 30 -12.13 0.55 5.34
CA THR A 30 -11.83 0.72 6.77
C THR A 30 -10.40 0.27 7.02
N VAL A 31 -9.63 1.08 7.76
CA VAL A 31 -8.27 0.77 8.19
C VAL A 31 -8.20 0.92 9.70
N LYS A 32 -8.01 -0.21 10.38
CA LYS A 32 -7.89 -0.32 11.83
C LYS A 32 -6.56 -0.97 12.18
N PHE A 33 -5.79 -0.30 13.04
CA PHE A 33 -4.57 -0.84 13.61
C PHE A 33 -4.84 -1.30 15.03
N ASN A 34 -4.50 -2.54 15.36
CA ASN A 34 -4.59 -3.06 16.71
C ASN A 34 -3.17 -3.10 17.29
N PHE A 35 -2.90 -2.30 18.32
CA PHE A 35 -1.59 -2.25 18.97
C PHE A 35 -1.49 -3.14 20.22
N GLY A 36 -2.61 -3.66 20.68
CA GLY A 36 -2.72 -4.52 21.86
C GLY A 36 -3.98 -5.38 21.80
N ASN A 37 -4.26 -6.09 22.89
CA ASN A 37 -5.42 -6.98 23.01
C ASN A 37 -6.67 -6.25 23.52
N GLU A 38 -6.51 -5.09 24.15
CA GLU A 38 -7.63 -4.31 24.66
C GLU A 38 -8.29 -3.49 23.53
N PRO A 39 -9.62 -3.27 23.58
CA PRO A 39 -10.32 -2.46 22.59
C PRO A 39 -9.75 -1.03 22.44
N ASP A 40 -9.27 -0.46 23.55
CA ASP A 40 -8.71 0.90 23.60
C ASP A 40 -7.31 1.00 22.97
N ASP A 41 -6.66 -0.15 22.72
CA ASP A 41 -5.37 -0.20 22.02
C ASP A 41 -5.53 -0.21 20.50
N ALA A 42 -6.77 -0.16 20.00
CA ALA A 42 -7.05 -0.11 18.59
C ALA A 42 -7.29 1.33 18.10
N ILE A 43 -6.67 1.68 16.99
CA ILE A 43 -6.86 2.98 16.34
C ILE A 43 -7.43 2.75 14.94
N THR A 44 -8.65 3.21 14.75
CA THR A 44 -9.29 3.27 13.42
C THR A 44 -8.88 4.57 12.75
N VAL A 45 -8.14 4.47 11.65
CA VAL A 45 -7.63 5.65 10.92
C VAL A 45 -8.53 6.02 9.74
N LEU A 46 -9.17 5.02 9.13
CA LEU A 46 -10.21 5.21 8.12
C LEU A 46 -11.41 4.37 8.54
N ASN A 47 -12.60 4.95 8.53
CA ASN A 47 -13.84 4.28 8.92
C ASN A 47 -14.88 4.40 7.81
N ASP A 48 -15.14 3.29 7.13
CA ASP A 48 -16.14 3.17 6.06
C ASP A 48 -16.05 4.29 5.01
N VAL A 49 -14.83 4.62 4.60
CA VAL A 49 -14.60 5.70 3.64
C VAL A 49 -14.79 5.16 2.24
N ARG A 50 -15.66 5.80 1.46
CA ARG A 50 -15.84 5.47 0.04
C ARG A 50 -14.64 5.95 -0.78
N VAL A 51 -13.96 5.03 -1.44
CA VAL A 51 -12.76 5.31 -2.24
C VAL A 51 -12.96 4.76 -3.66
N PRO A 52 -12.83 5.59 -4.71
CA PRO A 52 -12.83 5.08 -6.08
C PRO A 52 -11.51 4.36 -6.38
N MET A 53 -11.57 3.06 -6.63
CA MET A 53 -10.44 2.29 -7.10
C MET A 53 -10.34 2.41 -8.61
N VAL A 54 -9.44 3.29 -9.04
CA VAL A 54 -9.02 3.44 -10.43
C VAL A 54 -7.82 2.52 -10.66
N ASP A 55 -7.85 1.73 -11.74
CA ASP A 55 -6.80 0.76 -12.07
C ASP A 55 -6.57 -0.33 -11.00
N SER A 56 -5.45 -1.05 -11.13
CA SER A 56 -5.07 -2.14 -10.22
C SER A 56 -4.35 -1.58 -8.99
N VAL A 57 -4.71 -2.04 -7.78
CA VAL A 57 -3.97 -1.74 -6.53
C VAL A 57 -2.47 -2.03 -6.68
N PHE A 58 -2.13 -3.04 -7.47
CA PHE A 58 -0.76 -3.46 -7.70
C PHE A 58 0.07 -2.45 -8.48
N SER A 59 -0.54 -1.57 -9.29
CA SER A 59 0.20 -0.54 -10.05
C SER A 59 0.78 0.54 -9.13
N ASN A 60 0.17 0.75 -7.96
CA ASN A 60 0.59 1.73 -6.96
C ASN A 60 1.06 1.07 -5.65
N ARG A 61 1.38 -0.22 -5.66
CA ARG A 61 1.73 -0.99 -4.45
C ARG A 61 2.77 -0.28 -3.59
N ASP A 62 3.87 0.17 -4.18
CA ASP A 62 4.97 0.77 -3.42
C ASP A 62 4.57 2.10 -2.77
N ARG A 63 3.73 2.89 -3.43
CA ARG A 63 3.17 4.14 -2.87
C ARG A 63 2.19 3.85 -1.74
N ILE A 64 1.33 2.85 -1.91
CA ILE A 64 0.36 2.40 -0.90
C ILE A 64 1.09 1.87 0.33
N VAL A 65 2.12 1.04 0.14
CA VAL A 65 2.94 0.49 1.23
C VAL A 65 3.64 1.62 1.99
N ARG A 66 4.27 2.58 1.30
CA ARG A 66 4.89 3.74 1.97
C ARG A 66 3.88 4.56 2.76
N GLY A 67 2.71 4.83 2.18
CA GLY A 67 1.62 5.53 2.85
C GLY A 67 1.13 4.79 4.09
N PHE A 68 0.89 3.48 3.96
CA PHE A 68 0.45 2.60 5.03
C PHE A 68 1.46 2.55 6.18
N VAL A 69 2.75 2.36 5.89
CA VAL A 69 3.81 2.37 6.91
C VAL A 69 3.87 3.72 7.64
N SER A 70 3.79 4.84 6.90
CA SER A 70 3.75 6.15 7.53
C SER A 70 2.52 6.33 8.42
N LEU A 71 1.37 5.81 7.98
CA LEU A 71 0.12 5.84 8.74
C LEU A 71 0.27 5.03 10.03
N LEU A 72 0.79 3.81 9.93
CA LEU A 72 1.02 2.89 11.03
C LEU A 72 1.93 3.50 12.09
N LEU A 73 3.05 4.10 11.68
CA LEU A 73 3.96 4.80 12.60
C LEU A 73 3.24 5.97 13.30
N LYS A 74 2.55 6.81 12.53
CA LYS A 74 1.80 7.96 13.08
C LYS A 74 0.70 7.53 14.06
N SER A 75 -0.01 6.43 13.78
CA SER A 75 -1.02 5.89 14.69
C SER A 75 -0.38 5.19 15.89
N GLY A 76 0.73 4.48 15.72
CA GLY A 76 1.43 3.79 16.81
C GLY A 76 1.86 4.77 17.90
N PHE A 77 2.39 5.93 17.54
CA PHE A 77 2.71 6.99 18.50
C PHE A 77 1.49 7.58 19.23
N LYS A 78 0.28 7.39 18.72
CA LYS A 78 -0.97 7.84 19.36
C LYS A 78 -1.59 6.77 20.26
N SER A 79 -1.12 5.53 20.21
CA SER A 79 -1.66 4.44 21.02
C SER A 79 -1.17 4.52 22.47
N PRO A 80 -2.07 4.42 23.47
CA PRO A 80 -1.70 4.34 24.87
C PRO A 80 -0.77 3.15 25.20
N ALA A 81 -1.03 1.97 24.63
CA ALA A 81 -0.17 0.79 24.82
C ALA A 81 1.27 1.05 24.34
N VAL A 82 1.43 1.59 23.13
CA VAL A 82 2.76 1.83 22.55
C VAL A 82 3.51 2.94 23.30
N THR A 83 2.81 4.01 23.70
CA THR A 83 3.42 5.11 24.46
C THR A 83 3.84 4.71 25.87
N ARG A 84 3.12 3.79 26.54
CA ARG A 84 3.51 3.21 27.83
C ARG A 84 4.84 2.45 27.75
N GLU A 85 5.05 1.66 26.70
CA GLU A 85 6.29 0.88 26.52
C GLU A 85 7.48 1.74 26.10
N LEU A 86 7.27 2.80 25.32
CA LEU A 86 8.35 3.70 24.87
C LEU A 86 8.72 4.77 25.91
N PHE A 87 7.88 4.98 26.93
CA PHE A 87 8.08 5.98 27.99
C PHE A 87 9.46 5.93 28.70
N PRO A 88 10.01 4.75 29.04
CA PRO A 88 11.32 4.65 29.70
C PRO A 88 12.46 5.16 28.82
N VAL A 89 12.42 4.84 27.53
CA VAL A 89 13.44 5.22 26.55
C VAL A 89 13.41 6.72 26.27
N VAL A 90 12.21 7.29 26.11
CA VAL A 90 12.04 8.75 25.92
C VAL A 90 12.50 9.53 27.15
N ARG A 91 12.22 9.03 28.36
CA ARG A 91 12.68 9.66 29.61
C ARG A 91 14.20 9.62 29.77
N LEU A 92 14.86 8.54 29.36
CA LEU A 92 16.32 8.40 29.39
C LEU A 92 17.01 9.37 28.42
N LEU A 93 16.45 9.56 27.22
CA LEU A 93 16.98 10.51 26.23
C LEU A 93 16.82 11.97 26.66
N LYS A 94 15.70 12.31 27.31
CA LYS A 94 15.42 13.67 27.81
C LYS A 94 16.31 14.08 29.00
N ARG A 95 16.91 13.11 29.70
CA ARG A 95 17.83 13.34 30.83
C ARG A 95 19.28 13.61 30.42
N LYS A 96 19.65 13.30 29.16
CA LYS A 96 20.99 13.51 28.61
C LYS A 96 21.16 14.83 27.85
N LYS A 97 20.12 15.66 27.81
CA LYS A 97 20.12 16.97 27.15
C LYS A 97 19.87 18.04 28.19
#